data_AF-A0A9D1YH05-F1
#
_entry.id   AF-A0A9D1YH05-F1
#
_cell.length_a   1.000
_cell.length_b   1.000
_cell.length_c   1.000
_cell.angle_alpha   90.00
_cell.angle_beta   90.00
_cell.angle_gamma   90.00
#
_symmetry.space_group_name_H-M   'P 1'
#
loop_
_entity.id
_entity.type
_entity.pdbx_description
1 polymer ?
#
loop_
_entity_poly.entity_id
_entity_poly.type
_entity_poly.pdbx_seq_one_letter_code
_entity_poly.pdbx_strand_id
1 'polypeptide(L)'
;MQNNFDREQFRQRLKFLRECRQLSQRQVAAALHIERSTYASYETGRSEPSLQNLKRLAALYQVSTDFLLDSTPIGRRQTESFWRHKRHKRLP
;
A
#
# COMPACT_ATOMS: atom_id res chain seq x y z
N MET A 1 12.72 10.60 -16.33
CA MET A 1 12.40 9.25 -16.82
C MET A 1 11.90 8.46 -15.62
N GLN A 2 10.65 7.99 -15.62
CA GLN A 2 10.13 7.18 -14.52
C GLN A 2 10.95 5.89 -14.44
N ASN A 3 11.70 5.68 -13.35
CA ASN A 3 12.58 4.53 -13.24
C ASN A 3 11.71 3.29 -12.98
N ASN A 4 11.93 2.20 -13.74
CA ASN A 4 11.13 0.97 -13.61
C ASN A 4 11.17 0.39 -12.17
N PHE A 5 12.24 0.72 -11.45
CA PHE A 5 12.45 0.35 -10.05
C PHE A 5 11.46 1.02 -9.08
N ASP A 6 11.14 2.29 -9.28
CA ASP A 6 10.24 3.04 -8.38
C ASP A 6 8.82 2.46 -8.42
N ARG A 7 8.36 2.10 -9.62
CA ARG A 7 7.05 1.47 -9.83
C ARG A 7 6.97 0.08 -9.20
N GLU A 8 8.04 -0.71 -9.28
CA GLU A 8 8.13 -2.01 -8.62
C GLU A 8 7.99 -1.86 -7.10
N GLN A 9 8.75 -0.93 -6.54
CA GLN A 9 8.76 -0.69 -5.11
C GLN A 9 7.44 -0.11 -4.59
N PHE A 10 6.77 0.73 -5.38
CA PHE A 10 5.44 1.24 -5.07
C PHE A 10 4.39 0.12 -5.01
N ARG A 11 4.29 -0.71 -6.05
CA ARG A 11 3.26 -1.77 -6.10
C ARG A 11 3.44 -2.82 -4.99
N GLN A 12 4.70 -3.15 -4.66
CA GLN A 12 5.03 -4.06 -3.57
C GLN A 12 4.60 -3.50 -2.21
N ARG A 13 4.80 -2.20 -1.97
CA ARG A 13 4.33 -1.52 -0.75
C ARG A 13 2.82 -1.56 -0.59
N LEU A 14 2.07 -1.28 -1.66
CA LEU A 14 0.60 -1.36 -1.61
C LEU A 14 0.13 -2.75 -1.21
N LYS A 15 0.68 -3.78 -1.86
CA LYS A 15 0.37 -5.18 -1.56
C LYS A 15 0.74 -5.55 -0.11
N PHE A 16 1.93 -5.19 0.32
CA PHE A 16 2.41 -5.42 1.69
C PHE A 16 1.49 -4.78 2.73
N LEU A 17 1.19 -3.49 2.60
CA LEU A 17 0.33 -2.77 3.54
C LEU A 17 -1.09 -3.34 3.57
N ARG A 18 -1.64 -3.72 2.41
CA ARG A 18 -2.93 -4.38 2.32
C ARG A 18 -2.95 -5.70 3.10
N GLU A 19 -1.96 -6.55 2.90
CA GLU A 19 -1.84 -7.85 3.58
C GLU A 19 -1.60 -7.67 5.09
N CYS A 20 -0.79 -6.69 5.49
CA CYS A 20 -0.61 -6.29 6.90
C CYS A 20 -1.89 -5.81 7.57
N ARG A 21 -2.86 -5.33 6.79
CA ARG A 21 -4.17 -4.88 7.27
C ARG A 21 -5.25 -5.94 7.08
N GLN A 22 -4.90 -7.12 6.55
CA GLN A 22 -5.81 -8.22 6.23
C GLN A 22 -6.97 -7.78 5.33
N LEU A 23 -6.70 -6.81 4.44
CA LEU A 23 -7.70 -6.30 3.51
C LEU A 23 -7.65 -7.06 2.19
N SER A 24 -8.82 -7.33 1.62
CA SER A 24 -8.96 -7.73 0.23
C SER A 24 -8.79 -6.52 -0.69
N GLN A 25 -8.41 -6.77 -1.96
CA GLN A 25 -8.37 -5.71 -2.97
C GLN A 25 -9.72 -5.01 -3.14
N ARG A 26 -10.83 -5.73 -2.93
CA ARG A 26 -12.19 -5.18 -2.98
C ARG A 26 -12.45 -4.21 -1.82
N GLN A 27 -12.00 -4.52 -0.61
CA GLN A 27 -12.15 -3.62 0.54
C GLN A 27 -11.34 -2.33 0.38
N VAL A 28 -10.11 -2.42 -0.15
CA VAL A 28 -9.32 -1.21 -0.43
C VAL A 28 -9.97 -0.37 -1.52
N ALA A 29 -10.42 -1.01 -2.62
CA ALA A 29 -11.11 -0.31 -3.70
C ALA A 29 -12.38 0.41 -3.21
N ALA A 30 -13.18 -0.24 -2.36
CA ALA A 30 -14.35 0.36 -1.73
C ALA A 30 -13.99 1.59 -0.87
N ALA A 31 -12.92 1.50 -0.05
CA ALA A 31 -12.45 2.62 0.76
C ALA A 31 -11.94 3.81 -0.08
N LEU A 32 -11.48 3.55 -1.31
CA LEU A 32 -11.02 4.58 -2.25
C LEU A 32 -12.15 5.11 -3.16
N HIS A 33 -13.33 4.49 -3.14
CA HIS A 33 -14.41 4.72 -4.10
C HIS A 33 -13.98 4.51 -5.56
N ILE A 34 -13.30 3.39 -5.83
CA ILE A 34 -12.87 2.98 -7.17
C ILE A 34 -13.24 1.53 -7.45
N GLU A 35 -13.14 1.12 -8.72
CA GLU A 35 -13.31 -0.27 -9.11
C GLU A 35 -12.22 -1.18 -8.55
N ARG A 36 -12.57 -2.43 -8.23
CA ARG A 36 -11.59 -3.42 -7.76
C ARG A 36 -10.47 -3.64 -8.79
N SER A 37 -10.81 -3.63 -10.07
CA SER A 37 -9.85 -3.76 -11.17
C SER A 37 -8.85 -2.60 -11.18
N THR A 38 -9.29 -1.37 -10.91
CA THR A 38 -8.42 -0.19 -10.79
C THR A 38 -7.39 -0.38 -9.68
N TYR A 39 -7.83 -0.81 -8.49
CA TYR A 39 -6.88 -1.07 -7.40
C TYR A 39 -5.93 -2.24 -7.70
N ALA A 40 -6.42 -3.31 -8.35
CA ALA A 40 -5.58 -4.41 -8.79
C ALA A 40 -4.52 -3.97 -9.83
N SER A 41 -4.84 -2.99 -10.69
CA SER A 41 -3.88 -2.39 -11.63
C SER A 41 -2.78 -1.62 -10.91
N TYR A 42 -3.05 -1.01 -9.74
CA TYR A 42 -2.01 -0.40 -8.91
C TYR A 42 -1.05 -1.46 -8.35
N GLU A 43 -1.56 -2.56 -7.80
CA GLU A 43 -0.72 -3.64 -7.25
C GLU A 43 0.06 -4.44 -8.31
N THR A 44 -0.34 -4.35 -9.59
CA THR A 44 0.39 -4.95 -10.70
C THR A 44 1.31 -3.97 -11.42
N GLY A 45 1.24 -2.67 -11.10
CA GLY A 45 2.00 -1.62 -11.77
C GLY A 45 1.50 -1.31 -13.19
N ARG A 46 0.27 -1.69 -13.54
CA ARG A 46 -0.36 -1.38 -14.84
C ARG A 46 -0.87 0.06 -14.90
N SER A 47 -1.21 0.65 -13.76
CA SER A 47 -1.62 2.04 -13.63
C SER A 47 -1.13 2.62 -12.32
N GLU A 48 -1.12 3.94 -12.22
CA GLU A 48 -0.77 4.67 -11.01
C GLU A 48 -2.02 5.35 -10.40
N PRO A 49 -2.08 5.52 -9.07
CA PRO A 49 -3.16 6.28 -8.46
C PRO A 49 -3.00 7.77 -8.74
N SER A 50 -4.12 8.48 -8.84
CA SER A 50 -4.10 9.94 -8.80
C SER A 50 -3.55 10.44 -7.46
N LEU A 51 -3.13 11.71 -7.39
CA LEU A 51 -2.69 12.34 -6.14
C LEU A 51 -3.74 12.21 -5.02
N GLN A 52 -5.03 12.30 -5.36
CA GLN A 52 -6.12 12.13 -4.40
C GLN A 52 -6.18 10.69 -3.87
N ASN A 53 -6.07 9.69 -4.75
CA ASN A 53 -6.06 8.29 -4.34
C ASN A 53 -4.78 7.93 -3.57
N LEU A 54 -3.64 8.52 -3.90
CA LEU A 54 -2.40 8.37 -3.13
C LEU A 54 -2.58 8.87 -1.69
N LYS A 55 -3.18 10.05 -1.50
CA LYS A 55 -3.50 10.58 -0.16
C LYS A 55 -4.47 9.67 0.60
N ARG A 56 -5.49 9.14 -0.09
CA ARG A 56 -6.44 8.17 0.51
C ARG A 56 -5.76 6.86 0.93
N LEU A 57 -4.85 6.34 0.13
CA LEU A 57 -4.05 5.14 0.46
C LEU A 57 -3.17 5.39 1.69
N ALA A 58 -2.49 6.53 1.72
CA ALA A 58 -1.65 6.94 2.85
C ALA A 58 -2.49 6.99 4.16
N ALA A 59 -3.67 7.61 4.10
CA ALA A 59 -4.60 7.67 5.22
C ALA A 59 -5.13 6.28 5.63
N LEU A 60 -5.58 5.46 4.68
CA LEU A 60 -6.09 4.10 4.91
C LEU A 60 -5.06 3.22 5.63
N TYR A 61 -3.80 3.30 5.18
CA TYR A 61 -2.71 2.52 5.72
C TYR A 61 -2.04 3.16 6.93
N GLN A 62 -2.40 4.41 7.28
CA GLN A 62 -1.80 5.22 8.34
C GLN A 62 -0.28 5.36 8.17
N VAL A 63 0.14 5.73 6.97
CA VAL A 63 1.53 5.99 6.59
C VAL A 63 1.62 7.33 5.87
N SER A 64 2.82 7.90 5.72
CA SER A 64 3.02 9.07 4.87
C SER A 64 2.97 8.71 3.39
N THR A 65 2.70 9.69 2.53
CA THR A 65 2.85 9.53 1.08
C THR A 65 4.31 9.26 0.71
N ASP A 66 5.26 9.84 1.44
CA ASP A 66 6.70 9.58 1.24
C ASP A 66 7.03 8.11 1.46
N PHE A 67 6.45 7.48 2.49
CA PHE A 67 6.63 6.05 2.70
C PHE A 67 6.10 5.22 1.52
N LEU A 68 4.98 5.61 0.92
CA LEU A 68 4.43 4.91 -0.24
C LEU A 68 5.32 5.07 -1.47
N LEU A 69 5.86 6.27 -1.69
CA LEU A 69 6.64 6.64 -2.88
C LEU A 69 8.15 6.36 -2.76
N ASP A 70 8.62 5.97 -1.58
CA ASP A 70 10.02 5.69 -1.33
C ASP A 70 10.55 4.60 -2.28
N SER A 71 11.72 4.82 -2.88
CA SER A 71 12.37 3.88 -3.80
C SER A 71 13.08 2.74 -3.08
N THR A 72 13.21 2.75 -1.75
CA THR A 72 13.94 1.71 -1.03
C THR A 72 13.17 0.38 -1.01
N PRO A 73 13.83 -0.78 -1.03
CA PRO A 73 13.18 -2.05 -0.76
C PRO A 73 12.63 -2.14 0.67
N ILE A 74 11.43 -2.73 0.82
CA ILE A 74 10.88 -3.05 2.14
C ILE A 74 11.73 -4.17 2.75
N GLY A 75 12.72 -3.80 3.56
CA GLY A 75 13.60 -4.75 4.22
C GLY A 75 12.93 -5.48 5.39
N ARG A 76 13.42 -6.66 5.76
CA ARG A 76 12.89 -7.47 6.89
C ARG A 76 12.75 -6.69 8.21
N ARG A 77 13.62 -5.71 8.48
CA ARG A 77 13.53 -4.88 9.70
C ARG A 77 12.29 -3.98 9.74
N GLN A 78 11.86 -3.47 8.58
CA GLN A 78 10.66 -2.64 8.48
C GLN A 78 9.39 -3.49 8.65
N THR A 79 9.38 -4.70 8.09
CA THR A 79 8.26 -5.63 8.25
C THR A 79 8.11 -6.07 9.70
N GLU A 80 9.20 -6.46 10.36
CA GLU A 80 9.20 -6.87 11.77
C GLU A 80 8.66 -5.77 12.68
N SER A 81 9.09 -4.52 12.47
CA SER A 81 8.62 -3.36 13.24
C SER A 81 7.11 -3.12 13.06
N PHE A 82 6.61 -3.22 11.82
CA PHE A 82 5.17 -3.11 11.53
C PHE A 82 4.35 -4.23 12.18
N TRP A 83 4.82 -5.48 12.09
CA TRP A 83 4.13 -6.63 12.69
C TRP A 83 4.19 -6.60 14.23
N ARG A 84 5.27 -6.11 14.84
CA ARG A 84 5.42 -6.01 16.31
C ARG A 84 4.37 -5.10 16.93
N HIS A 85 4.09 -3.95 16.32
CA HIS A 85 3.10 -2.99 16.82
C HIS A 85 1.64 -3.45 16.64
N LYS A 86 1.39 -4.40 15.73
CA LYS A 86 0.03 -4.89 15.43
C LYS A 86 -0.37 -6.17 16.16
N ARG A 87 0.57 -6.99 16.62
CA ARG A 87 0.25 -8.21 17.41
C ARG A 87 -0.43 -7.91 18.77
N HIS A 88 -0.35 -6.68 19.27
CA HIS A 88 -1.00 -6.25 20.52
C HIS A 88 -2.40 -5.64 20.34
N LYS A 89 -2.90 -5.46 19.11
CA LYS A 89 -4.31 -5.13 18.86
C LYS A 89 -5.05 -6.40 18.42
N ARG A 90 -5.21 -7.34 19.36
CA ARG A 90 -6.40 -8.20 19.34
C ARG A 90 -7.58 -7.24 19.50
N LEU A 91 -8.31 -6.98 18.41
CA LEU A 91 -9.69 -6.51 18.56
C LEU A 91 -10.45 -7.62 19.31
N PRO A 92 -11.37 -7.23 20.22
CA PRO A 92 -12.03 -8.15 21.14
C PRO A 92 -12.69 -9.36 20.45
#